data_AF-A0A3B8RCZ6-F1
#
_entry.id   AF-A0A3B8RCZ6-F1
#
_cell.length_a   1.000
_cell.length_b   1.000
_cell.length_c   1.000
_cell.angle_alpha   90.00
_cell.angle_beta   90.00
_cell.angle_gamma   90.00
#
_symmetry.space_group_name_H-M   'P 1'
#
loop_
_entity.id
_entity.type
_entity.pdbx_description
1 polymer ?
#
loop_
_entity_poly.entity_id
_entity_poly.type
_entity_poly.pdbx_seq_one_letter_code
_entity_poly.pdbx_strand_id
1 'polypeptide(L)'
;NIDQGKPLSECGHDVVTANTYFGAWSIKEALDLGADIVICPRVTDAAVVIGPAAWKFNWQRNDYDALAGALTAGHIIECGAQCCGGNYSFIEEVPSFRNVGYPIAEIASDGSFVITKHDNTGGLISSGTITAQLLYEISTPAYYNPDVIAHFDTLKIEDIGPHRVRVSGCRGSSPPPTHKVCINTKGQFRNGVEILLTGLDIEKKAELYLDQIFHNLGGRDQFDDVEVQLIRSDKENPSSNEEAHAALRITCLSSDPKKVGRLFQAKITELALATVPGNTGRGNSMGGGAATIVYWPALIDSQKVTEFLHIDGKTIEVLPTQRLGLPEQSYQQPPARRSPVPGGPKTTTVFGRLFGTRSGDKGGCANCGVWAKTDESFAFLHEYLTVERLKQLCPDVAQYNIERYELPNLRSLNFYIKGILKDGVSSNNRIDGQAKSFGEYLRMKHIEVPEQLLT
;
A
#
# COMPACT_ATOMS: atom_id res chain seq x y z
N ASN A 1 24.41 14.99 -6.43
CA ASN A 1 24.08 13.58 -6.17
C ASN A 1 25.33 12.96 -5.60
N ILE A 2 25.35 12.67 -4.29
CA ILE A 2 26.52 12.09 -3.61
C ILE A 2 26.78 10.63 -4.03
N ASP A 3 25.72 9.89 -4.39
CA ASP A 3 25.80 8.50 -4.83
C ASP A 3 26.33 8.39 -6.28
N GLN A 4 26.12 9.42 -7.10
CA GLN A 4 26.49 9.45 -8.53
C GLN A 4 27.61 10.44 -8.89
N GLY A 5 28.16 11.19 -7.93
CA GLY A 5 29.24 12.16 -8.13
C GLY A 5 28.87 13.45 -8.91
N LYS A 6 27.62 13.64 -9.36
CA LYS A 6 27.22 14.75 -10.23
C LYS A 6 26.73 16.01 -9.47
N PRO A 7 27.03 17.23 -9.95
CA PRO A 7 26.50 18.48 -9.38
C PRO A 7 25.02 18.70 -9.75
N LEU A 8 24.26 19.40 -8.90
CA LEU A 8 22.81 19.61 -9.10
C LEU A 8 22.48 20.38 -10.39
N SER A 9 23.40 21.23 -10.88
CA SER A 9 23.29 21.94 -12.17
C SER A 9 23.15 21.00 -13.38
N GLU A 10 23.59 19.75 -13.28
CA GLU A 10 23.49 18.75 -14.36
C GLU A 10 22.22 17.89 -14.29
N CYS A 11 21.34 18.09 -13.30
CA CYS A 11 20.17 17.22 -13.15
C CYS A 11 19.07 17.43 -14.22
N GLY A 12 19.10 18.55 -14.96
CA GLY A 12 18.16 18.85 -16.05
C GLY A 12 16.69 19.03 -15.64
N HIS A 13 16.41 19.17 -14.34
CA HIS A 13 15.07 19.03 -13.75
C HIS A 13 14.83 20.08 -12.66
N ASP A 14 13.62 20.65 -12.57
CA ASP A 14 13.26 21.60 -11.52
C ASP A 14 13.37 20.97 -10.12
N VAL A 15 13.89 21.69 -9.13
CA VAL A 15 13.79 21.28 -7.72
C VAL A 15 12.34 21.45 -7.21
N VAL A 16 11.82 20.44 -6.52
CA VAL A 16 10.48 20.39 -5.91
C VAL A 16 10.56 20.64 -4.40
N THR A 17 11.45 19.94 -3.71
CA THR A 17 11.74 20.10 -2.28
C THR A 17 13.22 19.90 -2.01
N ALA A 18 13.75 20.51 -0.96
CA ALA A 18 15.09 20.26 -0.44
C ALA A 18 15.00 20.09 1.09
N ASN A 19 14.85 18.85 1.55
CA ASN A 19 14.65 18.53 2.96
C ASN A 19 15.98 18.10 3.58
N THR A 20 16.57 18.99 4.38
CA THR A 20 17.77 18.71 5.16
C THR A 20 17.44 17.80 6.34
N TYR A 21 18.29 16.82 6.60
CA TYR A 21 18.23 15.99 7.80
C TYR A 21 18.90 16.72 8.96
N PHE A 22 18.14 17.07 9.99
CA PHE A 22 18.64 17.68 11.22
C PHE A 22 19.17 16.65 12.24
N GLY A 23 20.04 17.13 13.12
CA GLY A 23 20.44 16.47 14.36
C GLY A 23 19.56 16.82 15.56
N ALA A 24 19.96 16.39 16.74
CA ALA A 24 19.12 16.29 17.94
C ALA A 24 19.16 17.50 18.88
N TRP A 25 20.04 18.48 18.66
CA TRP A 25 20.28 19.55 19.64
C TRP A 25 19.08 20.48 19.88
N SER A 26 18.22 20.69 18.88
CA SER A 26 16.95 21.42 19.08
C SER A 26 16.00 20.67 20.02
N ILE A 27 16.07 19.34 20.04
CA ILE A 27 15.31 18.49 20.97
C ILE A 27 15.87 18.65 22.38
N LYS A 28 17.21 18.62 22.54
CA LYS A 28 17.84 18.88 23.85
C LYS A 28 17.46 20.25 24.39
N GLU A 29 17.55 21.31 23.58
CA GLU A 29 17.23 22.68 23.98
C GLU A 29 15.76 22.81 24.44
N ALA A 30 14.81 22.21 23.72
CA ALA A 30 13.40 22.21 24.12
C ALA A 30 13.16 21.48 25.46
N LEU A 31 13.88 20.38 25.71
CA LEU A 31 13.85 19.65 26.99
C LEU A 31 14.58 20.41 28.11
N ASP A 32 15.67 21.13 27.82
CA ASP A 32 16.37 22.02 28.77
C ASP A 32 15.46 23.19 29.21
N LEU A 33 14.59 23.67 28.30
CA LEU A 33 13.53 24.65 28.57
C LEU A 33 12.28 24.07 29.26
N GLY A 34 12.24 22.75 29.50
CA GLY A 34 11.18 22.09 30.27
C GLY A 34 9.96 21.61 29.48
N ALA A 35 10.06 21.40 28.15
CA ALA A 35 8.98 20.80 27.38
C ALA A 35 8.81 19.30 27.69
N ASP A 36 7.59 18.83 27.95
CA ASP A 36 7.30 17.39 28.13
C ASP A 36 7.31 16.59 26.81
N ILE A 37 7.03 17.26 25.69
CA ILE A 37 6.89 16.66 24.35
C ILE A 37 7.50 17.61 23.32
N VAL A 38 8.33 17.08 22.42
CA VAL A 38 8.92 17.81 21.28
C VAL A 38 8.47 17.16 19.98
N ILE A 39 7.95 17.97 19.06
CA ILE A 39 7.60 17.56 17.69
C ILE A 39 8.68 18.14 16.76
N CYS A 40 9.11 17.35 15.77
CA CYS A 40 10.25 17.66 14.89
C CYS A 40 9.85 17.57 13.40
N PRO A 41 10.67 18.07 12.46
CA PRO A 41 10.41 18.03 11.04
C PRO A 41 11.22 16.84 10.46
N ARG A 42 11.99 17.02 9.38
CA ARG A 42 12.99 16.02 8.98
C ARG A 42 14.27 16.09 9.82
N VAL A 43 14.18 15.66 11.08
CA VAL A 43 15.36 15.12 11.78
C VAL A 43 15.80 13.79 11.16
N THR A 44 17.00 13.33 11.49
CA THR A 44 17.34 11.90 11.35
C THR A 44 16.51 11.07 12.31
N ASP A 45 16.13 9.87 11.88
CA ASP A 45 15.23 8.98 12.61
C ASP A 45 15.82 8.61 13.99
N ALA A 46 17.14 8.42 14.10
CA ALA A 46 17.85 8.26 15.38
C ALA A 46 17.97 9.53 16.27
N ALA A 47 17.81 10.75 15.75
CA ALA A 47 18.00 11.97 16.55
C ALA A 47 16.96 12.12 17.68
N VAL A 48 15.76 11.55 17.51
CA VAL A 48 14.73 11.52 18.57
C VAL A 48 15.14 10.65 19.77
N VAL A 49 16.21 9.87 19.65
CA VAL A 49 16.83 9.08 20.74
C VAL A 49 18.07 9.78 21.29
N ILE A 50 18.91 10.36 20.42
CA ILE A 50 20.10 11.14 20.81
C ILE A 50 19.70 12.34 21.69
N GLY A 51 18.65 13.08 21.32
CA GLY A 51 18.25 14.32 22.00
C GLY A 51 17.85 14.12 23.47
N PRO A 52 16.87 13.23 23.76
CA PRO A 52 16.50 12.90 25.13
C PRO A 52 17.63 12.27 25.94
N ALA A 53 18.52 11.47 25.33
CA ALA A 53 19.68 10.91 26.02
C ALA A 53 20.71 11.99 26.40
N ALA A 54 21.05 12.88 25.46
CA ALA A 54 21.96 14.00 25.69
C ALA A 54 21.41 15.01 26.71
N TRP A 55 20.09 15.23 26.74
CA TRP A 55 19.42 15.96 27.81
C TRP A 55 19.55 15.24 29.15
N LYS A 56 19.14 13.96 29.20
CA LYS A 56 19.06 13.16 30.44
C LYS A 56 20.39 13.02 31.17
N PHE A 57 21.49 12.95 30.43
CA PHE A 57 22.84 12.80 30.97
C PHE A 57 23.70 14.08 30.87
N ASN A 58 23.12 15.19 30.40
CA ASN A 58 23.80 16.46 30.14
C ASN A 58 25.08 16.32 29.28
N TRP A 59 25.03 15.45 28.27
CA TRP A 59 26.15 15.24 27.35
C TRP A 59 26.44 16.50 26.52
N GLN A 60 27.71 16.74 26.29
CA GLN A 60 28.24 17.82 25.47
C GLN A 60 28.38 17.38 24.02
N ARG A 61 28.48 18.35 23.10
CA ARG A 61 28.58 18.13 21.64
C ARG A 61 29.80 17.32 21.19
N ASN A 62 30.75 17.09 22.10
CA ASN A 62 31.99 16.37 21.88
C ASN A 62 32.11 15.06 22.69
N ASP A 63 31.04 14.63 23.37
CA ASP A 63 30.99 13.33 24.08
C ASP A 63 30.70 12.19 23.09
N TYR A 64 31.55 12.08 22.05
CA TYR A 64 31.22 11.35 20.82
C TYR A 64 30.90 9.87 21.03
N ASP A 65 31.60 9.15 21.91
CA ASP A 65 31.32 7.73 22.18
C ASP A 65 29.91 7.54 22.78
N ALA A 66 29.47 8.47 23.64
CA ALA A 66 28.16 8.42 24.25
C ALA A 66 27.04 8.77 23.25
N LEU A 67 27.27 9.81 22.43
CA LEU A 67 26.40 10.18 21.31
C LEU A 67 26.30 9.06 20.26
N ALA A 68 27.40 8.40 19.93
CA ALA A 68 27.43 7.25 19.02
C ALA A 68 26.66 6.05 19.58
N GLY A 69 26.69 5.86 20.90
CA GLY A 69 25.82 4.93 21.61
C GLY A 69 24.34 5.20 21.38
N ALA A 70 23.88 6.44 21.62
CA ALA A 70 22.49 6.81 21.40
C ALA A 70 22.07 6.82 19.91
N LEU A 71 22.98 7.14 18.99
CA LEU A 71 22.79 6.99 17.54
C LEU A 71 22.56 5.52 17.16
N THR A 72 23.39 4.62 17.69
CA THR A 72 23.27 3.17 17.45
C THR A 72 21.96 2.62 18.05
N ALA A 73 21.59 3.06 19.26
CA ALA A 73 20.31 2.70 19.89
C ALA A 73 19.12 3.19 19.05
N GLY A 74 19.17 4.43 18.53
CA GLY A 74 18.15 4.98 17.63
C GLY A 74 17.98 4.17 16.36
N HIS A 75 19.09 3.86 15.68
CA HIS A 75 19.07 3.04 14.46
C HIS A 75 18.54 1.61 14.67
N ILE A 76 18.63 1.07 15.90
CA ILE A 76 18.03 -0.22 16.24
C ILE A 76 16.53 -0.12 16.54
N ILE A 77 16.02 1.00 17.07
CA ILE A 77 14.60 1.14 17.44
C ILE A 77 13.73 1.91 16.44
N GLU A 78 14.34 2.51 15.41
CA GLU A 78 13.61 3.04 14.25
C GLU A 78 12.96 1.92 13.41
N CYS A 79 12.11 2.31 12.45
CA CYS A 79 11.24 1.39 11.69
C CYS A 79 10.28 0.50 12.53
N GLY A 80 10.23 0.68 13.85
CA GLY A 80 9.23 0.10 14.76
C GLY A 80 9.53 -1.35 15.13
N ALA A 81 8.78 -2.31 14.59
CA ALA A 81 8.83 -3.70 15.03
C ALA A 81 9.98 -4.54 14.42
N GLN A 82 10.89 -3.95 13.64
CA GLN A 82 11.86 -4.72 12.84
C GLN A 82 12.88 -5.46 13.71
N CYS A 83 13.58 -4.75 14.61
CA CYS A 83 14.46 -5.39 15.60
C CYS A 83 13.72 -6.33 16.58
N CYS A 84 12.38 -6.23 16.67
CA CYS A 84 11.50 -7.15 17.39
C CYS A 84 11.09 -8.39 16.57
N GLY A 85 11.76 -8.67 15.44
CA GLY A 85 11.52 -9.81 14.57
C GLY A 85 10.72 -9.49 13.29
N GLY A 86 10.26 -8.26 13.09
CA GLY A 86 9.66 -7.83 11.83
C GLY A 86 10.70 -7.80 10.70
N ASN A 87 10.35 -8.31 9.51
CA ASN A 87 11.27 -8.45 8.38
C ASN A 87 12.53 -9.31 8.65
N TYR A 88 12.60 -10.04 9.77
CA TYR A 88 13.73 -10.89 10.12
C TYR A 88 13.73 -12.19 9.28
N SER A 89 14.89 -12.55 8.72
CA SER A 89 15.00 -13.66 7.76
C SER A 89 14.80 -15.06 8.36
N PHE A 90 15.19 -15.26 9.62
CA PHE A 90 15.06 -16.55 10.32
C PHE A 90 13.71 -16.58 11.05
N ILE A 91 12.62 -16.61 10.28
CA ILE A 91 11.24 -16.46 10.77
C ILE A 91 10.84 -17.52 11.79
N GLU A 92 11.48 -18.69 11.75
CA GLU A 92 11.27 -19.83 12.65
C GLU A 92 11.75 -19.56 14.08
N GLU A 93 12.67 -18.61 14.28
CA GLU A 93 13.14 -18.21 15.62
C GLU A 93 12.11 -17.33 16.35
N VAL A 94 11.22 -16.64 15.63
CA VAL A 94 10.29 -15.64 16.18
C VAL A 94 9.07 -16.34 16.80
N PRO A 95 8.89 -16.36 18.14
CA PRO A 95 7.88 -17.22 18.77
C PRO A 95 6.42 -16.86 18.46
N SER A 96 6.16 -15.62 18.04
CA SER A 96 4.85 -15.16 17.59
C SER A 96 4.94 -13.85 16.82
N PHE A 97 4.41 -13.82 15.59
CA PHE A 97 4.16 -12.59 14.83
C PHE A 97 2.83 -11.90 15.21
N ARG A 98 2.09 -12.41 16.19
CA ARG A 98 0.87 -11.77 16.72
C ARG A 98 1.22 -10.84 17.87
N ASN A 99 0.67 -9.62 17.85
CA ASN A 99 0.89 -8.57 18.86
C ASN A 99 2.39 -8.32 19.15
N VAL A 100 3.20 -8.20 18.10
CA VAL A 100 4.64 -7.90 18.22
C VAL A 100 4.81 -6.57 18.94
N GLY A 101 5.55 -6.58 20.04
CA GLY A 101 5.84 -5.37 20.80
C GLY A 101 6.76 -4.44 20.04
N TYR A 102 6.66 -3.13 20.29
CA TYR A 102 7.70 -2.20 19.89
C TYR A 102 8.88 -2.23 20.88
N PRO A 103 10.10 -1.92 20.40
CA PRO A 103 11.31 -1.96 21.20
C PRO A 103 11.39 -0.80 22.19
N ILE A 104 12.24 -0.99 23.21
CA ILE A 104 12.59 -0.01 24.24
C ILE A 104 14.12 -0.01 24.31
N ALA A 105 14.74 1.18 24.24
CA ALA A 105 16.17 1.35 24.48
C ALA A 105 16.42 1.91 25.88
N GLU A 106 17.00 1.08 26.75
CA GLU A 106 17.48 1.48 28.08
C GLU A 106 18.93 1.97 27.96
N ILE A 107 19.11 3.28 27.76
CA ILE A 107 20.42 3.91 27.53
C ILE A 107 21.07 4.32 28.87
N ALA A 108 22.36 4.01 29.03
CA ALA A 108 23.18 4.40 30.17
C ALA A 108 24.04 5.64 29.87
N SER A 109 24.59 6.27 30.91
CA SER A 109 25.35 7.52 30.83
C SER A 109 26.67 7.44 30.06
N ASP A 110 27.15 6.23 29.75
CA ASP A 110 28.34 5.94 28.94
C ASP A 110 28.01 5.67 27.45
N GLY A 111 26.73 5.76 27.06
CA GLY A 111 26.25 5.40 25.72
C GLY A 111 26.12 3.90 25.47
N SER A 112 26.43 3.03 26.44
CA SER A 112 26.01 1.64 26.37
C SER A 112 24.50 1.54 26.62
N PHE A 113 23.84 0.52 26.08
CA PHE A 113 22.39 0.38 26.21
C PHE A 113 21.94 -1.08 26.22
N VAL A 114 20.69 -1.28 26.61
CA VAL A 114 19.98 -2.56 26.45
C VAL A 114 18.75 -2.32 25.58
N ILE A 115 18.59 -3.12 24.53
CA ILE A 115 17.33 -3.20 23.79
C ILE A 115 16.49 -4.31 24.42
N THR A 116 15.23 -3.97 24.70
CA THR A 116 14.19 -4.88 25.18
C THR A 116 12.88 -4.59 24.44
N LYS A 117 11.82 -5.34 24.74
CA LYS A 117 10.44 -5.01 24.33
C LYS A 117 9.50 -5.11 25.53
N HIS A 118 8.27 -4.63 25.39
CA HIS A 118 7.26 -4.77 26.44
C HIS A 118 6.94 -6.26 26.77
N ASP A 119 6.74 -6.55 28.04
CA ASP A 119 6.28 -7.87 28.52
C ASP A 119 4.93 -8.27 27.90
N ASN A 120 4.67 -9.58 27.81
CA ASN A 120 3.42 -10.16 27.31
C ASN A 120 3.07 -9.82 25.84
N THR A 121 4.01 -9.22 25.08
CA THR A 121 3.92 -9.04 23.63
C THR A 121 4.57 -10.19 22.87
N GLY A 122 4.21 -10.36 21.59
CA GLY A 122 4.94 -11.22 20.64
C GLY A 122 6.27 -10.59 20.18
N GLY A 123 6.84 -11.18 19.13
CA GLY A 123 8.16 -10.82 18.60
C GLY A 123 9.32 -11.48 19.34
N LEU A 124 10.52 -11.25 18.83
CA LEU A 124 11.80 -11.70 19.39
C LEU A 124 12.74 -10.49 19.51
N ILE A 125 13.48 -10.43 20.62
CA ILE A 125 14.66 -9.58 20.77
C ILE A 125 15.79 -10.58 21.03
N SER A 126 16.76 -10.66 20.12
CA SER A 126 17.96 -11.48 20.23
C SER A 126 19.13 -10.80 19.52
N SER A 127 20.37 -11.19 19.80
CA SER A 127 21.54 -10.71 19.04
C SER A 127 21.35 -10.83 17.53
N GLY A 128 20.65 -11.86 17.05
CA GLY A 128 20.26 -12.03 15.64
C GLY A 128 19.33 -10.92 15.12
N THR A 129 18.24 -10.59 15.83
CA THR A 129 17.30 -9.54 15.38
C THR A 129 17.89 -8.14 15.50
N ILE A 130 18.75 -7.90 16.50
CA ILE A 130 19.51 -6.64 16.65
C ILE A 130 20.55 -6.50 15.53
N THR A 131 21.26 -7.58 15.18
CA THR A 131 22.23 -7.58 14.06
C THR A 131 21.53 -7.37 12.72
N ALA A 132 20.35 -7.96 12.50
CA ALA A 132 19.58 -7.73 11.28
C ALA A 132 19.20 -6.25 11.10
N GLN A 133 18.85 -5.55 12.20
CA GLN A 133 18.58 -4.12 12.14
C GLN A 133 19.85 -3.28 11.93
N LEU A 134 20.97 -3.61 12.60
CA LEU A 134 22.25 -2.90 12.42
C LEU A 134 22.84 -3.02 11.00
N LEU A 135 22.39 -3.99 10.22
CA LEU A 135 22.78 -4.18 8.81
C LEU A 135 21.79 -3.54 7.82
N TYR A 136 20.70 -2.93 8.30
CA TYR A 136 19.68 -2.27 7.48
C TYR A 136 20.10 -0.83 7.10
N GLU A 137 19.90 -0.42 5.85
CA GLU A 137 20.21 0.93 5.31
C GLU A 137 21.64 1.51 5.56
N ILE A 138 22.60 0.72 6.06
CA ILE A 138 24.02 1.12 6.17
C ILE A 138 24.78 1.03 4.84
N SER A 139 25.89 1.76 4.73
CA SER A 139 26.77 1.78 3.55
C SER A 139 28.24 1.44 3.85
N THR A 140 28.74 1.87 5.02
CA THR A 140 30.08 1.55 5.54
C THR A 140 30.01 1.43 7.07
N PRO A 141 30.98 0.81 7.76
CA PRO A 141 30.97 0.70 9.23
C PRO A 141 30.92 2.04 9.97
N ALA A 142 31.46 3.10 9.36
CA ALA A 142 31.25 4.48 9.80
C ALA A 142 29.84 4.94 9.37
N TYR A 143 28.90 4.96 10.32
CA TYR A 143 27.53 5.40 10.13
C TYR A 143 27.41 6.91 10.44
N TYR A 144 27.15 7.71 9.40
CA TYR A 144 27.19 9.17 9.45
C TYR A 144 25.86 9.80 9.87
N ASN A 145 25.86 10.57 10.96
CA ASN A 145 24.73 11.38 11.41
C ASN A 145 25.15 12.86 11.58
N PRO A 146 24.22 13.84 11.46
CA PRO A 146 24.46 15.25 11.78
C PRO A 146 25.10 15.54 13.15
N ASP A 147 24.89 14.69 14.16
CA ASP A 147 25.41 14.92 15.53
C ASP A 147 26.75 14.22 15.81
N VAL A 148 26.99 13.06 15.18
CA VAL A 148 28.16 12.20 15.42
C VAL A 148 28.31 11.18 14.28
N ILE A 149 29.49 10.60 14.09
CA ILE A 149 29.68 9.39 13.27
C ILE A 149 29.90 8.22 14.22
N ALA A 150 29.05 7.19 14.17
CA ALA A 150 29.22 5.96 14.96
C ALA A 150 29.97 4.89 14.15
N HIS A 151 30.86 4.13 14.80
CA HIS A 151 31.65 3.08 14.16
C HIS A 151 31.10 1.70 14.55
N PHE A 152 30.22 1.14 13.72
CA PHE A 152 29.45 -0.08 14.03
C PHE A 152 30.31 -1.34 14.15
N ASP A 153 31.51 -1.35 13.57
CA ASP A 153 32.53 -2.40 13.74
C ASP A 153 33.17 -2.42 15.15
N THR A 154 32.95 -1.39 15.97
CA THR A 154 33.43 -1.34 17.38
C THR A 154 32.44 -1.95 18.38
N LEU A 155 31.23 -2.28 17.94
CA LEU A 155 30.13 -2.71 18.81
C LEU A 155 30.32 -4.13 19.34
N LYS A 156 29.90 -4.35 20.58
CA LYS A 156 29.71 -5.66 21.20
C LYS A 156 28.23 -5.86 21.51
N ILE A 157 27.66 -6.91 20.95
CA ILE A 157 26.25 -7.31 21.12
C ILE A 157 26.23 -8.58 21.98
N GLU A 158 25.41 -8.60 23.04
CA GLU A 158 25.37 -9.69 24.02
C GLU A 158 23.92 -9.96 24.47
N ASP A 159 23.44 -11.20 24.34
CA ASP A 159 22.16 -11.63 24.90
C ASP A 159 22.28 -11.77 26.43
N ILE A 160 21.81 -10.76 27.16
CA ILE A 160 21.92 -10.71 28.64
C ILE A 160 20.68 -11.27 29.37
N GLY A 161 19.68 -11.74 28.63
CA GLY A 161 18.49 -12.40 29.17
C GLY A 161 17.37 -12.55 28.14
N PRO A 162 16.25 -13.20 28.50
CA PRO A 162 15.09 -13.34 27.63
C PRO A 162 14.61 -11.97 27.13
N HIS A 163 14.58 -11.79 25.82
CA HIS A 163 14.24 -10.53 25.15
C HIS A 163 15.08 -9.30 25.56
N ARG A 164 16.33 -9.48 26.03
CA ARG A 164 17.20 -8.38 26.47
C ARG A 164 18.61 -8.52 25.89
N VAL A 165 18.97 -7.60 24.99
CA VAL A 165 20.27 -7.58 24.33
C VAL A 165 21.02 -6.32 24.73
N ARG A 166 22.21 -6.46 25.30
CA ARG A 166 23.12 -5.36 25.60
C ARG A 166 23.96 -5.02 24.38
N VAL A 167 24.12 -3.73 24.12
CA VAL A 167 25.09 -3.19 23.16
C VAL A 167 26.06 -2.28 23.91
N SER A 168 27.35 -2.44 23.65
CA SER A 168 28.43 -1.69 24.31
C SER A 168 29.67 -1.56 23.41
N GLY A 169 30.67 -0.79 23.84
CA GLY A 169 31.90 -0.57 23.07
C GLY A 169 31.82 0.51 21.99
N CYS A 170 30.64 1.11 21.82
CA CYS A 170 30.31 2.20 20.89
C CYS A 170 31.42 3.26 20.83
N ARG A 171 31.97 3.49 19.62
CA ARG A 171 32.90 4.61 19.36
C ARG A 171 32.29 5.64 18.44
N GLY A 172 32.57 6.90 18.75
CA GLY A 172 32.14 8.05 17.98
C GLY A 172 33.30 8.91 17.49
N SER A 173 33.11 9.56 16.34
CA SER A 173 33.94 10.66 15.88
C SER A 173 33.10 11.88 15.49
N SER A 174 33.73 13.04 15.39
CA SER A 174 33.08 14.31 15.06
C SER A 174 32.17 14.21 13.83
N PRO A 175 30.98 14.84 13.84
CA PRO A 175 30.06 14.83 12.70
C PRO A 175 30.69 15.47 11.44
N PRO A 176 30.20 15.13 10.25
CA PRO A 176 30.64 15.77 9.01
C PRO A 176 30.25 17.27 9.00
N PRO A 177 31.02 18.15 8.33
CA PRO A 177 30.76 19.59 8.26
C PRO A 177 29.60 19.96 7.30
N THR A 178 28.65 19.06 7.11
CA THR A 178 27.53 19.15 6.15
C THR A 178 26.35 18.32 6.64
N HIS A 179 25.14 18.59 6.15
CA HIS A 179 23.96 17.76 6.39
C HIS A 179 23.44 17.13 5.10
N LYS A 180 23.00 15.87 5.18
CA LYS A 180 22.29 15.17 4.09
C LYS A 180 21.02 15.94 3.73
N VAL A 181 20.78 16.13 2.44
CA VAL A 181 19.54 16.71 1.91
C VAL A 181 18.89 15.73 0.96
N CYS A 182 17.63 15.43 1.23
CA CYS A 182 16.72 14.86 0.24
C CYS A 182 16.26 16.02 -0.68
N ILE A 183 17.01 16.26 -1.76
CA ILE A 183 16.53 17.10 -2.86
C ILE A 183 15.70 16.21 -3.76
N ASN A 184 14.52 16.68 -4.15
CA ASN A 184 13.63 16.00 -5.07
C ASN A 184 13.51 16.85 -6.33
N THR A 185 13.80 16.30 -7.51
CA THR A 185 13.70 17.05 -8.78
C THR A 185 12.63 16.47 -9.72
N LYS A 186 12.08 17.29 -10.62
CA LYS A 186 11.02 16.92 -11.57
C LYS A 186 11.57 16.19 -12.79
N GLY A 187 11.62 14.85 -12.71
CA GLY A 187 11.70 14.02 -13.91
C GLY A 187 10.45 14.16 -14.79
N GLN A 188 10.53 13.61 -16.01
CA GLN A 188 9.46 13.65 -17.01
C GLN A 188 8.09 13.20 -16.44
N PHE A 189 7.03 13.69 -17.07
CA PHE A 189 5.67 13.34 -16.72
C PHE A 189 5.34 11.95 -17.28
N ARG A 190 5.29 10.97 -16.37
CA ARG A 190 4.82 9.61 -16.64
C ARG A 190 3.42 9.45 -16.08
N ASN A 191 2.56 8.79 -16.84
CA ASN A 191 1.31 8.27 -16.30
C ASN A 191 1.01 6.90 -16.90
N GLY A 192 0.24 6.09 -16.19
CA GLY A 192 -0.09 4.75 -16.61
C GLY A 192 -1.00 4.05 -15.63
N VAL A 193 -1.61 2.96 -16.09
CA VAL A 193 -2.59 2.18 -15.33
C VAL A 193 -2.43 0.69 -15.62
N GLU A 194 -2.70 -0.13 -14.61
CA GLU A 194 -2.86 -1.57 -14.73
C GLU A 194 -4.32 -1.93 -14.49
N ILE A 195 -5.03 -2.21 -15.58
CA ILE A 195 -6.43 -2.65 -15.59
C ILE A 195 -6.48 -4.17 -15.56
N LEU A 196 -7.35 -4.72 -14.72
CA LEU A 196 -7.54 -6.16 -14.59
C LEU A 196 -8.72 -6.59 -15.46
N LEU A 197 -8.39 -7.11 -16.63
CA LEU A 197 -9.37 -7.71 -17.54
C LEU A 197 -9.73 -9.07 -16.98
N THR A 198 -10.91 -9.18 -16.37
CA THR A 198 -11.38 -10.42 -15.75
C THR A 198 -12.44 -11.07 -16.64
N GLY A 199 -12.47 -12.40 -16.70
CA GLY A 199 -13.53 -13.15 -17.39
C GLY A 199 -13.24 -13.46 -18.86
N LEU A 200 -14.29 -13.85 -19.58
CA LEU A 200 -14.21 -14.23 -21.00
C LEU A 200 -13.78 -13.07 -21.91
N ASP A 201 -13.28 -13.40 -23.10
CA ASP A 201 -13.03 -12.46 -24.21
C ASP A 201 -11.98 -11.38 -23.88
N ILE A 202 -10.88 -11.77 -23.22
CA ILE A 202 -9.80 -10.89 -22.71
C ILE A 202 -9.21 -9.97 -23.79
N GLU A 203 -8.88 -10.51 -24.96
CA GLU A 203 -8.27 -9.79 -26.07
C GLU A 203 -9.22 -8.71 -26.59
N LYS A 204 -10.51 -9.07 -26.79
CA LYS A 204 -11.56 -8.14 -27.19
C LYS A 204 -11.84 -7.07 -26.13
N LYS A 205 -11.71 -7.42 -24.85
CA LYS A 205 -11.76 -6.45 -23.75
C LYS A 205 -10.58 -5.49 -23.78
N ALA A 206 -9.39 -5.96 -24.13
CA ALA A 206 -8.21 -5.10 -24.31
C ALA A 206 -8.40 -4.15 -25.50
N GLU A 207 -8.84 -4.65 -26.65
CA GLU A 207 -9.17 -3.85 -27.84
C GLU A 207 -10.17 -2.74 -27.52
N LEU A 208 -11.30 -3.08 -26.89
CA LEU A 208 -12.34 -2.12 -26.49
C LEU A 208 -11.85 -1.10 -25.46
N TYR A 209 -10.95 -1.50 -24.54
CA TYR A 209 -10.38 -0.56 -23.57
C TYR A 209 -9.40 0.40 -24.25
N LEU A 210 -8.55 -0.11 -25.13
CA LEU A 210 -7.51 0.67 -25.85
C LEU A 210 -8.14 1.68 -26.82
N ASP A 211 -9.18 1.28 -27.56
CA ASP A 211 -9.98 2.17 -28.40
C ASP A 211 -10.59 3.31 -27.58
N GLN A 212 -11.36 2.98 -26.52
CA GLN A 212 -12.03 3.99 -25.70
C GLN A 212 -11.05 4.92 -24.96
N ILE A 213 -9.92 4.42 -24.44
CA ILE A 213 -8.97 5.28 -23.71
C ILE A 213 -8.24 6.22 -24.67
N PHE A 214 -7.76 5.75 -25.83
CA PHE A 214 -7.09 6.65 -26.77
C PHE A 214 -8.08 7.59 -27.46
N HIS A 215 -9.33 7.18 -27.71
CA HIS A 215 -10.38 8.11 -28.12
C HIS A 215 -10.61 9.22 -27.09
N ASN A 216 -10.86 8.85 -25.82
CA ASN A 216 -11.13 9.82 -24.75
C ASN A 216 -9.96 10.75 -24.45
N LEU A 217 -8.72 10.28 -24.63
CA LEU A 217 -7.51 11.10 -24.50
C LEU A 217 -7.31 12.07 -25.68
N GLY A 218 -7.85 11.78 -26.87
CA GLY A 218 -7.68 12.60 -28.08
C GLY A 218 -6.71 12.05 -29.14
N GLY A 219 -6.50 10.73 -29.17
CA GLY A 219 -5.60 10.01 -30.07
C GLY A 219 -4.39 9.41 -29.35
N ARG A 220 -3.82 8.33 -29.92
CA ARG A 220 -2.59 7.70 -29.41
C ARG A 220 -1.34 8.52 -29.74
N ASP A 221 -1.30 9.13 -30.92
CA ASP A 221 -0.11 9.77 -31.49
C ASP A 221 0.21 11.15 -30.89
N GLN A 222 -0.53 11.57 -29.86
CA GLN A 222 -0.26 12.80 -29.11
C GLN A 222 0.83 12.62 -28.03
N PHE A 223 1.13 11.37 -27.67
CA PHE A 223 2.09 11.01 -26.62
C PHE A 223 3.47 10.76 -27.24
N ASP A 224 4.51 11.01 -26.47
CA ASP A 224 5.89 10.96 -26.94
C ASP A 224 6.40 9.50 -26.94
N ASP A 225 5.81 8.64 -26.10
CA ASP A 225 5.89 7.17 -26.13
C ASP A 225 4.63 6.54 -25.50
N VAL A 226 4.24 5.35 -25.97
CA VAL A 226 3.06 4.59 -25.54
C VAL A 226 3.33 3.09 -25.51
N GLU A 227 3.75 2.60 -24.34
CA GLU A 227 3.89 1.17 -24.06
C GLU A 227 2.54 0.54 -23.67
N VAL A 228 2.21 -0.60 -24.28
CA VAL A 228 1.03 -1.41 -23.93
C VAL A 228 1.47 -2.86 -23.75
N GLN A 229 1.17 -3.45 -22.60
CA GLN A 229 1.46 -4.85 -22.27
C GLN A 229 0.15 -5.56 -21.87
N LEU A 230 -0.18 -6.67 -22.53
CA LEU A 230 -1.25 -7.57 -22.10
C LEU A 230 -0.62 -8.83 -21.48
N ILE A 231 -0.64 -8.89 -20.14
CA ILE A 231 0.00 -9.94 -19.35
C ILE A 231 -1.07 -10.96 -18.97
N ARG A 232 -1.03 -12.14 -19.60
CA ARG A 232 -1.97 -13.24 -19.36
C ARG A 232 -1.61 -14.00 -18.08
N SER A 233 -2.62 -14.18 -17.23
CA SER A 233 -2.54 -14.93 -15.97
C SER A 233 -3.86 -15.61 -15.60
N ASP A 234 -4.87 -15.43 -16.46
CA ASP A 234 -6.20 -16.01 -16.41
C ASP A 234 -6.17 -17.51 -16.75
N LYS A 235 -6.92 -18.30 -15.98
CA LYS A 235 -7.17 -19.73 -16.25
C LYS A 235 -8.53 -19.91 -16.91
N GLU A 236 -8.69 -20.94 -17.73
CA GLU A 236 -9.94 -21.24 -18.48
C GLU A 236 -11.16 -21.43 -17.56
N ASN A 237 -11.01 -22.29 -16.54
CA ASN A 237 -12.01 -22.51 -15.48
C ASN A 237 -11.32 -22.29 -14.11
N PRO A 238 -11.17 -21.03 -13.66
CA PRO A 238 -10.33 -20.65 -12.52
C PRO A 238 -10.93 -21.10 -11.18
N SER A 239 -10.10 -21.31 -10.15
CA SER A 239 -10.55 -21.71 -8.81
C SER A 239 -10.85 -20.54 -7.86
N SER A 240 -10.35 -19.34 -8.17
CA SER A 240 -10.63 -18.10 -7.45
C SER A 240 -10.78 -16.92 -8.41
N ASN A 241 -11.40 -15.82 -7.93
CA ASN A 241 -11.47 -14.57 -8.69
C ASN A 241 -10.08 -14.00 -9.05
N GLU A 242 -9.08 -14.25 -8.20
CA GLU A 242 -7.68 -13.87 -8.41
C GLU A 242 -7.01 -14.65 -9.56
N GLU A 243 -7.52 -15.84 -9.93
CA GLU A 243 -7.07 -16.64 -11.09
C GLU A 243 -7.83 -16.30 -12.40
N ALA A 244 -8.77 -15.36 -12.35
CA ALA A 244 -9.71 -15.08 -13.44
C ALA A 244 -9.30 -13.87 -14.32
N HIS A 245 -8.15 -13.25 -14.05
CA HIS A 245 -7.74 -11.97 -14.66
C HIS A 245 -6.44 -12.01 -15.47
N ALA A 246 -6.41 -11.21 -16.54
CA ALA A 246 -5.19 -10.71 -17.19
C ALA A 246 -4.95 -9.25 -16.79
N ALA A 247 -3.69 -8.81 -16.80
CA ALA A 247 -3.35 -7.40 -16.58
C ALA A 247 -3.09 -6.70 -17.92
N LEU A 248 -3.91 -5.70 -18.24
CA LEU A 248 -3.65 -4.73 -19.31
C LEU A 248 -2.95 -3.52 -18.70
N ARG A 249 -1.66 -3.38 -18.98
CA ARG A 249 -0.81 -2.29 -18.49
C ARG A 249 -0.55 -1.31 -19.62
N ILE A 250 -0.86 -0.05 -19.39
CA ILE A 250 -0.67 1.05 -20.34
C ILE A 250 0.23 2.08 -19.67
N THR A 251 1.36 2.44 -20.29
CA THR A 251 2.19 3.59 -19.91
C THR A 251 2.17 4.60 -21.05
N CYS A 252 1.99 5.89 -20.72
CA CYS A 252 2.21 6.99 -21.65
C CYS A 252 3.23 7.98 -21.06
N LEU A 253 4.14 8.45 -21.91
CA LEU A 253 5.08 9.52 -21.60
C LEU A 253 4.71 10.75 -22.43
N SER A 254 4.83 11.96 -21.87
CA SER A 254 4.85 13.17 -22.69
C SER A 254 5.61 14.32 -22.03
N SER A 255 6.23 15.12 -22.88
CA SER A 255 6.77 16.45 -22.60
C SER A 255 5.69 17.47 -22.20
N ASP A 256 4.42 17.29 -22.57
CA ASP A 256 3.32 18.12 -22.09
C ASP A 256 2.63 17.51 -20.85
N PRO A 257 2.78 18.10 -19.64
CA PRO A 257 2.13 17.63 -18.42
C PRO A 257 0.60 17.60 -18.48
N LYS A 258 -0.04 18.33 -19.41
CA LYS A 258 -1.50 18.35 -19.52
C LYS A 258 -2.06 17.04 -20.05
N LYS A 259 -1.36 16.42 -21.01
CA LYS A 259 -1.77 15.16 -21.67
C LYS A 259 -1.72 13.96 -20.73
N VAL A 260 -0.72 13.93 -19.85
CA VAL A 260 -0.46 12.85 -18.87
C VAL A 260 -0.80 13.26 -17.42
N GLY A 261 -1.40 14.42 -17.20
CA GLY A 261 -1.76 14.93 -15.87
C GLY A 261 -3.15 14.50 -15.40
N ARG A 262 -3.87 15.39 -14.70
CA ARG A 262 -5.22 15.13 -14.18
C ARG A 262 -6.22 14.70 -15.27
N LEU A 263 -6.08 15.18 -16.51
CA LEU A 263 -6.97 14.78 -17.61
C LEU A 263 -6.82 13.30 -17.97
N PHE A 264 -5.59 12.77 -18.01
CA PHE A 264 -5.32 11.35 -18.24
C PHE A 264 -6.03 10.46 -17.22
N GLN A 265 -5.88 10.82 -15.94
CA GLN A 265 -6.51 10.13 -14.83
C GLN A 265 -8.04 10.29 -14.82
N ALA A 266 -8.55 11.47 -15.19
CA ALA A 266 -9.99 11.67 -15.39
C ALA A 266 -10.53 10.75 -16.50
N LYS A 267 -9.83 10.61 -17.64
CA LYS A 267 -10.25 9.72 -18.72
C LYS A 267 -10.23 8.24 -18.33
N ILE A 268 -9.23 7.78 -17.59
CA ILE A 268 -9.23 6.43 -16.99
C ILE A 268 -10.41 6.27 -16.01
N THR A 269 -10.70 7.29 -15.19
CA THR A 269 -11.79 7.26 -14.21
C THR A 269 -13.17 7.28 -14.87
N GLU A 270 -13.34 7.96 -15.99
CA GLU A 270 -14.55 7.92 -16.82
C GLU A 270 -14.82 6.48 -17.33
N LEU A 271 -13.77 5.76 -17.77
CA LEU A 271 -13.88 4.36 -18.19
C LEU A 271 -14.20 3.39 -17.03
N ALA A 272 -13.90 3.75 -15.78
CA ALA A 272 -14.12 2.91 -14.59
C ALA A 272 -15.61 2.53 -14.33
N LEU A 273 -16.53 3.20 -15.02
CA LEU A 273 -17.98 2.90 -15.05
C LEU A 273 -18.57 2.74 -16.46
N ALA A 274 -17.85 3.11 -17.54
CA ALA A 274 -18.36 3.20 -18.91
C ALA A 274 -17.85 2.12 -19.89
N THR A 275 -16.96 1.23 -19.45
CA THR A 275 -16.17 0.34 -20.32
C THR A 275 -16.47 -1.15 -20.03
N VAL A 276 -15.46 -2.02 -20.12
CA VAL A 276 -15.59 -3.48 -20.03
C VAL A 276 -16.30 -3.95 -18.75
N PRO A 277 -17.09 -5.04 -18.79
CA PRO A 277 -17.63 -5.63 -17.57
C PRO A 277 -16.48 -6.11 -16.68
N GLY A 278 -16.67 -6.00 -15.37
CA GLY A 278 -15.63 -6.33 -14.40
C GLY A 278 -14.55 -5.26 -14.18
N ASN A 279 -14.58 -4.12 -14.89
CA ASN A 279 -13.50 -3.11 -14.86
C ASN A 279 -13.08 -2.71 -13.43
N THR A 280 -11.90 -3.18 -13.05
CA THR A 280 -11.21 -2.97 -11.77
C THR A 280 -9.71 -2.91 -12.10
N GLY A 281 -8.88 -2.38 -11.21
CA GLY A 281 -7.47 -2.15 -11.53
C GLY A 281 -6.59 -1.97 -10.29
N ARG A 282 -5.31 -2.25 -10.45
CA ARG A 282 -4.31 -2.04 -9.38
C ARG A 282 -3.95 -0.55 -9.38
N GLY A 283 -4.58 0.21 -8.48
CA GLY A 283 -4.62 1.67 -8.52
C GLY A 283 -3.24 2.34 -8.62
N ASN A 284 -3.05 3.14 -9.67
CA ASN A 284 -1.86 3.96 -9.99
C ASN A 284 -0.49 3.39 -9.60
N SER A 285 -0.28 2.10 -9.91
CA SER A 285 1.03 1.43 -9.83
C SER A 285 2.14 2.09 -10.69
N MET A 286 1.78 2.99 -11.62
CA MET A 286 2.69 3.55 -12.64
C MET A 286 2.85 5.08 -12.59
N GLY A 287 2.30 5.76 -11.56
CA GLY A 287 2.43 7.20 -11.35
C GLY A 287 1.10 7.96 -11.30
N GLY A 288 1.06 9.07 -10.56
CA GLY A 288 -0.17 9.84 -10.33
C GLY A 288 -0.47 10.97 -11.33
N GLY A 289 0.28 11.08 -12.43
CA GLY A 289 0.28 12.29 -13.29
C GLY A 289 0.96 13.51 -12.65
N ALA A 290 1.67 13.30 -11.53
CA ALA A 290 2.64 14.24 -11.00
C ALA A 290 3.93 14.20 -11.83
N ALA A 291 4.80 15.21 -11.68
CA ALA A 291 6.19 15.08 -12.10
C ALA A 291 6.84 13.91 -11.35
N THR A 292 7.67 13.13 -12.03
CA THR A 292 8.43 12.06 -11.37
C THR A 292 9.36 12.68 -10.34
N ILE A 293 9.21 12.36 -9.06
CA ILE A 293 10.18 12.78 -8.04
C ILE A 293 11.45 11.94 -8.21
N VAL A 294 12.49 12.57 -8.75
CA VAL A 294 13.84 12.02 -8.82
C VAL A 294 14.53 12.36 -7.51
N TYR A 295 14.78 11.35 -6.69
CA TYR A 295 15.56 11.48 -5.47
C TYR A 295 17.01 11.85 -5.80
N TRP A 296 17.44 13.00 -5.31
CA TRP A 296 18.77 13.56 -5.52
C TRP A 296 19.43 13.81 -4.16
N PRO A 297 20.16 12.82 -3.62
CA PRO A 297 20.85 13.01 -2.35
C PRO A 297 21.99 14.01 -2.53
N ALA A 298 21.97 15.05 -1.71
CA ALA A 298 22.94 16.13 -1.72
C ALA A 298 23.43 16.41 -0.30
N LEU A 299 24.37 17.35 -0.19
CA LEU A 299 24.82 17.92 1.06
C LEU A 299 24.53 19.43 1.03
N ILE A 300 24.13 19.99 2.17
CA ILE A 300 24.00 21.43 2.37
C ILE A 300 24.73 21.84 3.65
N ASP A 301 25.07 23.13 3.71
CA ASP A 301 25.41 23.81 4.96
C ASP A 301 24.17 23.91 5.86
N SER A 302 24.30 23.47 7.11
CA SER A 302 23.25 23.46 8.13
C SER A 302 22.65 24.85 8.42
N GLN A 303 23.37 25.93 8.11
CA GLN A 303 22.98 27.34 8.35
C GLN A 303 21.74 27.82 7.56
N LYS A 304 21.03 26.95 6.83
CA LYS A 304 20.06 27.33 5.77
C LYS A 304 18.64 26.82 5.98
N VAL A 305 18.26 26.43 7.20
CA VAL A 305 16.97 25.77 7.49
C VAL A 305 16.38 26.29 8.81
N THR A 306 15.06 26.49 8.84
CA THR A 306 14.32 26.98 10.01
C THR A 306 13.06 26.14 10.19
N GLU A 307 12.68 25.87 11.44
CA GLU A 307 11.46 25.17 11.85
C GLU A 307 10.60 26.09 12.75
N PHE A 308 9.30 25.81 12.81
CA PHE A 308 8.33 26.57 13.59
C PHE A 308 7.66 25.73 14.73
N LEU A 309 8.46 25.30 15.72
CA LEU A 309 8.02 24.56 16.94
C LEU A 309 7.23 25.43 17.93
N HIS A 310 5.96 25.10 18.24
CA HIS A 310 5.13 25.83 19.23
C HIS A 310 5.56 25.63 20.71
N ILE A 311 5.21 26.59 21.60
CA ILE A 311 6.10 27.23 22.60
C ILE A 311 5.37 28.33 23.40
N ASP A 312 4.61 28.00 24.46
CA ASP A 312 4.02 28.93 25.45
C ASP A 312 3.41 30.22 24.89
N GLY A 313 2.38 30.06 24.06
CA GLY A 313 1.59 31.18 23.52
C GLY A 313 2.29 32.03 22.46
N LYS A 314 3.51 31.67 22.03
CA LYS A 314 4.18 32.29 20.88
C LYS A 314 3.74 31.63 19.56
N THR A 315 3.71 32.40 18.48
CA THR A 315 3.22 31.95 17.16
C THR A 315 4.31 31.34 16.32
N ILE A 316 4.05 30.09 15.99
CA ILE A 316 4.91 29.11 15.31
C ILE A 316 3.87 28.29 14.42
N GLU A 317 4.04 27.04 13.93
CA GLU A 317 3.09 26.46 12.92
C GLU A 317 2.20 25.26 13.31
N VAL A 318 0.87 25.32 13.01
CA VAL A 318 -0.20 24.30 13.24
C VAL A 318 -1.45 24.55 12.33
N LEU A 319 -2.27 23.51 12.01
CA LEU A 319 -3.71 23.48 11.55
C LEU A 319 -4.22 21.98 11.51
N PRO A 320 -5.40 21.51 10.99
CA PRO A 320 -6.55 22.11 10.27
C PRO A 320 -7.98 21.77 10.83
N THR A 321 -8.91 21.15 10.06
CA THR A 321 -10.31 21.64 9.91
C THR A 321 -11.51 20.65 10.12
N GLN A 322 -11.34 19.33 10.25
CA GLN A 322 -12.40 18.29 10.11
C GLN A 322 -13.58 18.27 11.15
N ARG A 323 -13.90 19.37 11.85
CA ARG A 323 -14.76 19.38 13.07
C ARG A 323 -16.20 19.91 12.85
N LEU A 324 -16.90 19.52 11.77
CA LEU A 324 -18.08 20.26 11.24
C LEU A 324 -19.29 19.38 10.73
N GLY A 325 -19.69 18.29 11.42
CA GLY A 325 -20.57 17.21 10.87
C GLY A 325 -22.13 17.40 10.82
N LEU A 326 -22.84 16.54 10.03
CA LEU A 326 -24.29 16.60 9.66
C LEU A 326 -24.96 15.17 9.43
N PRO A 327 -26.32 14.98 9.35
CA PRO A 327 -27.04 13.65 9.39
C PRO A 327 -28.05 13.24 8.22
N GLU A 328 -28.70 12.02 8.24
CA GLU A 328 -29.35 11.29 7.07
C GLU A 328 -30.63 10.34 7.34
N GLN A 329 -31.35 9.72 6.33
CA GLN A 329 -32.62 8.86 6.41
C GLN A 329 -32.92 7.80 5.23
N SER A 330 -33.88 6.81 5.30
CA SER A 330 -34.23 5.75 4.23
C SER A 330 -35.60 4.89 4.30
N TYR A 331 -35.96 3.98 3.31
CA TYR A 331 -37.26 3.16 3.13
C TYR A 331 -37.20 1.81 2.22
N GLN A 332 -38.27 0.93 2.09
CA GLN A 332 -38.34 -0.41 1.31
C GLN A 332 -39.73 -0.98 0.74
N GLN A 333 -39.79 -2.15 -0.02
CA GLN A 333 -40.97 -2.81 -0.72
C GLN A 333 -40.95 -4.40 -1.02
N PRO A 334 -42.01 -5.10 -1.61
CA PRO A 334 -42.24 -6.60 -1.68
C PRO A 334 -42.20 -7.38 -3.07
N PRO A 335 -42.39 -8.75 -3.16
CA PRO A 335 -42.01 -9.65 -4.32
C PRO A 335 -43.13 -10.32 -5.22
N ALA A 336 -42.77 -11.18 -6.24
CA ALA A 336 -43.64 -11.68 -7.36
C ALA A 336 -43.51 -13.19 -7.83
N ARG A 337 -44.16 -13.58 -8.95
CA ARG A 337 -44.43 -14.98 -9.50
C ARG A 337 -43.34 -15.59 -10.43
N ARG A 338 -43.48 -16.87 -10.86
CA ARG A 338 -42.46 -17.73 -11.56
C ARG A 338 -43.02 -18.60 -12.74
N SER A 339 -42.11 -19.17 -13.55
CA SER A 339 -42.32 -20.02 -14.76
C SER A 339 -41.62 -21.40 -14.67
N PRO A 340 -41.94 -22.41 -15.52
CA PRO A 340 -41.36 -23.77 -15.45
C PRO A 340 -39.98 -23.92 -16.13
N VAL A 341 -39.21 -24.95 -15.74
CA VAL A 341 -37.82 -25.20 -16.18
C VAL A 341 -37.72 -26.13 -17.40
N PRO A 342 -36.87 -25.82 -18.41
CA PRO A 342 -36.58 -26.73 -19.54
C PRO A 342 -35.80 -27.99 -19.18
N GLY A 343 -35.98 -29.05 -19.97
CA GLY A 343 -35.24 -30.31 -19.86
C GLY A 343 -34.83 -30.87 -21.23
N GLY A 344 -34.13 -32.00 -21.23
CA GLY A 344 -33.63 -32.66 -22.45
C GLY A 344 -32.21 -33.19 -22.28
N PRO A 345 -31.52 -33.55 -23.39
CA PRO A 345 -30.10 -33.86 -23.39
C PRO A 345 -29.28 -32.68 -22.84
N LYS A 346 -28.17 -33.00 -22.16
CA LYS A 346 -27.26 -32.00 -21.60
C LYS A 346 -25.99 -31.88 -22.41
N THR A 347 -25.46 -30.67 -22.47
CA THR A 347 -24.14 -30.36 -23.02
C THR A 347 -23.39 -29.38 -22.11
N THR A 348 -22.06 -29.34 -22.24
CA THR A 348 -21.20 -28.44 -21.46
C THR A 348 -21.03 -27.11 -22.18
N THR A 349 -21.27 -26.01 -21.48
CA THR A 349 -21.03 -24.64 -21.94
C THR A 349 -20.36 -23.81 -20.85
N VAL A 350 -20.03 -22.57 -21.17
CA VAL A 350 -19.46 -21.61 -20.23
C VAL A 350 -20.55 -20.64 -19.74
N PHE A 351 -20.70 -20.49 -18.42
CA PHE A 351 -21.80 -19.77 -17.76
C PHE A 351 -22.12 -18.41 -18.39
N GLY A 352 -21.08 -17.64 -18.71
CA GLY A 352 -21.16 -16.30 -19.30
C GLY A 352 -21.62 -16.22 -20.75
N ARG A 353 -21.88 -17.34 -21.42
CA ARG A 353 -22.54 -17.36 -22.75
C ARG A 353 -24.07 -17.31 -22.63
N LEU A 354 -24.63 -17.78 -21.51
CA LEU A 354 -26.07 -17.77 -21.23
C LEU A 354 -26.51 -16.62 -20.32
N PHE A 355 -25.74 -16.36 -19.26
CA PHE A 355 -26.14 -15.44 -18.19
C PHE A 355 -25.30 -14.18 -18.16
N GLY A 356 -25.97 -13.05 -17.91
CA GLY A 356 -25.32 -11.78 -17.59
C GLY A 356 -25.07 -11.68 -16.09
N THR A 357 -24.00 -10.98 -15.71
CA THR A 357 -23.64 -10.75 -14.31
C THR A 357 -23.16 -9.33 -14.09
N ARG A 358 -23.44 -8.78 -12.91
CA ARG A 358 -22.81 -7.54 -12.43
C ARG A 358 -22.62 -7.62 -10.92
N SER A 359 -21.37 -7.49 -10.49
CA SER A 359 -21.00 -7.41 -9.07
C SER A 359 -20.38 -6.06 -8.73
N GLY A 360 -20.28 -5.77 -7.44
CA GLY A 360 -19.70 -4.55 -6.87
C GLY A 360 -19.76 -4.55 -5.33
N ASP A 361 -19.15 -3.56 -4.69
CA ASP A 361 -19.09 -3.47 -3.24
C ASP A 361 -20.34 -2.83 -2.61
N LYS A 362 -20.51 -3.10 -1.32
CA LYS A 362 -21.45 -2.41 -0.43
C LYS A 362 -20.82 -2.31 0.95
N GLY A 363 -19.79 -1.49 1.07
CA GLY A 363 -18.90 -1.51 2.23
C GLY A 363 -18.19 -2.88 2.32
N GLY A 364 -18.17 -3.50 3.50
CA GLY A 364 -17.54 -4.80 3.75
C GLY A 364 -18.09 -6.01 2.98
N CYS A 365 -19.15 -5.84 2.18
CA CYS A 365 -19.86 -6.91 1.49
C CYS A 365 -19.73 -6.77 -0.04
N ALA A 366 -19.87 -7.87 -0.76
CA ALA A 366 -20.03 -7.86 -2.22
C ALA A 366 -21.47 -8.17 -2.61
N ASN A 367 -21.99 -7.43 -3.59
CA ASN A 367 -23.19 -7.77 -4.36
C ASN A 367 -22.77 -8.54 -5.62
N CYS A 368 -23.59 -9.50 -6.06
CA CYS A 368 -23.51 -10.10 -7.39
C CYS A 368 -24.92 -10.35 -7.94
N GLY A 369 -25.38 -9.46 -8.82
CA GLY A 369 -26.56 -9.67 -9.65
C GLY A 369 -26.26 -10.62 -10.80
N VAL A 370 -27.16 -11.58 -11.06
CA VAL A 370 -27.10 -12.54 -12.17
C VAL A 370 -28.46 -12.57 -12.85
N TRP A 371 -28.51 -12.43 -14.18
CA TRP A 371 -29.77 -12.38 -14.93
C TRP A 371 -29.77 -13.24 -16.19
N ALA A 372 -30.97 -13.67 -16.59
CA ALA A 372 -31.23 -14.35 -17.85
C ALA A 372 -31.97 -13.43 -18.84
N LYS A 373 -31.87 -13.74 -20.13
CA LYS A 373 -32.55 -12.97 -21.20
C LYS A 373 -34.02 -13.37 -21.36
N THR A 374 -34.33 -14.66 -21.25
CA THR A 374 -35.68 -15.24 -21.42
C THR A 374 -36.22 -15.83 -20.11
N ASP A 375 -37.52 -16.12 -20.05
CA ASP A 375 -38.14 -16.66 -18.82
C ASP A 375 -37.80 -18.14 -18.60
N GLU A 376 -37.54 -18.89 -19.67
CA GLU A 376 -37.10 -20.30 -19.66
C GLU A 376 -35.68 -20.41 -19.10
N SER A 377 -34.78 -19.54 -19.57
CA SER A 377 -33.42 -19.41 -19.04
C SER A 377 -33.43 -18.86 -17.61
N PHE A 378 -34.39 -17.99 -17.25
CA PHE A 378 -34.54 -17.53 -15.87
C PHE A 378 -35.03 -18.65 -14.95
N ALA A 379 -35.98 -19.47 -15.40
CA ALA A 379 -36.45 -20.62 -14.62
C ALA A 379 -35.29 -21.61 -14.36
N PHE A 380 -34.49 -21.96 -15.37
CA PHE A 380 -33.28 -22.75 -15.17
C PHE A 380 -32.29 -22.07 -14.20
N LEU A 381 -31.99 -20.78 -14.38
CA LEU A 381 -31.10 -20.04 -13.48
C LEU A 381 -31.60 -20.02 -12.03
N HIS A 382 -32.92 -19.90 -11.84
CA HIS A 382 -33.58 -19.82 -10.54
C HIS A 382 -33.43 -21.11 -9.73
N GLU A 383 -33.61 -22.27 -10.37
CA GLU A 383 -33.40 -23.56 -9.70
C GLU A 383 -31.93 -23.97 -9.63
N TYR A 384 -31.15 -23.73 -10.68
CA TYR A 384 -29.74 -24.14 -10.76
C TYR A 384 -28.84 -23.37 -9.78
N LEU A 385 -28.94 -22.04 -9.75
CA LEU A 385 -28.01 -21.21 -8.99
C LEU A 385 -28.52 -20.96 -7.56
N THR A 386 -28.47 -22.00 -6.74
CA THR A 386 -28.63 -21.87 -5.28
C THR A 386 -27.38 -21.22 -4.65
N VAL A 387 -27.44 -20.89 -3.35
CA VAL A 387 -26.24 -20.42 -2.62
C VAL A 387 -25.16 -21.50 -2.59
N GLU A 388 -25.56 -22.75 -2.38
CA GLU A 388 -24.69 -23.93 -2.37
C GLU A 388 -24.04 -24.13 -3.73
N ARG A 389 -24.81 -23.97 -4.83
CA ARG A 389 -24.26 -24.06 -6.18
C ARG A 389 -23.30 -22.92 -6.50
N LEU A 390 -23.59 -21.69 -6.07
CA LEU A 390 -22.64 -20.57 -6.19
C LEU A 390 -21.33 -20.86 -5.45
N LYS A 391 -21.40 -21.44 -4.24
CA LYS A 391 -20.22 -21.85 -3.46
C LYS A 391 -19.45 -23.02 -4.06
N GLN A 392 -20.12 -23.94 -4.76
CA GLN A 392 -19.44 -25.01 -5.53
C GLN A 392 -18.73 -24.45 -6.77
N LEU A 393 -19.35 -23.50 -7.47
CA LEU A 393 -18.77 -22.87 -8.65
C LEU A 393 -17.63 -21.93 -8.28
N CYS A 394 -17.77 -21.16 -7.20
CA CYS A 394 -16.77 -20.20 -6.70
C CYS A 394 -16.33 -20.59 -5.27
N PRO A 395 -15.39 -21.54 -5.11
CA PRO A 395 -15.02 -22.06 -3.80
C PRO A 395 -14.29 -21.04 -2.92
N ASP A 396 -13.65 -20.02 -3.51
CA ASP A 396 -13.07 -18.87 -2.83
C ASP A 396 -14.09 -18.07 -1.99
N VAL A 397 -15.39 -18.13 -2.34
CA VAL A 397 -16.47 -17.52 -1.55
C VAL A 397 -17.24 -18.50 -0.67
N ALA A 398 -16.88 -19.79 -0.64
CA ALA A 398 -17.60 -20.83 0.12
C ALA A 398 -17.65 -20.57 1.63
N GLN A 399 -16.61 -19.90 2.17
CA GLN A 399 -16.46 -19.54 3.57
C GLN A 399 -17.41 -18.42 4.07
N TYR A 400 -17.92 -17.56 3.19
CA TYR A 400 -18.70 -16.39 3.62
C TYR A 400 -20.18 -16.71 3.85
N ASN A 401 -20.87 -15.88 4.63
CA ASN A 401 -22.34 -15.87 4.63
C ASN A 401 -22.83 -15.22 3.33
N ILE A 402 -23.75 -15.87 2.62
CA ILE A 402 -24.28 -15.41 1.33
C ILE A 402 -25.81 -15.45 1.39
N GLU A 403 -26.43 -14.30 1.21
CA GLU A 403 -27.88 -14.17 1.10
C GLU A 403 -28.30 -14.08 -0.38
N ARG A 404 -29.29 -14.87 -0.79
CA ARG A 404 -29.90 -14.79 -2.13
C ARG A 404 -31.19 -13.98 -2.06
N TYR A 405 -31.18 -12.81 -2.68
CA TYR A 405 -32.35 -11.97 -2.90
C TYR A 405 -32.90 -12.23 -4.29
N GLU A 406 -34.22 -12.45 -4.41
CA GLU A 406 -34.86 -12.70 -5.70
C GLU A 406 -35.44 -11.41 -6.28
N LEU A 407 -35.13 -11.15 -7.56
CA LEU A 407 -35.61 -9.99 -8.32
C LEU A 407 -36.38 -10.50 -9.56
N PRO A 408 -37.52 -11.20 -9.37
CA PRO A 408 -38.23 -11.90 -10.46
C PRO A 408 -38.74 -10.95 -11.54
N ASN A 409 -39.12 -9.72 -11.17
CA ASN A 409 -39.51 -8.66 -12.12
C ASN A 409 -38.36 -8.19 -13.03
N LEU A 410 -37.11 -8.60 -12.74
CA LEU A 410 -35.90 -8.31 -13.51
C LEU A 410 -35.24 -9.59 -14.04
N ARG A 411 -35.92 -10.75 -14.04
CA ARG A 411 -35.36 -12.07 -14.42
C ARG A 411 -34.01 -12.36 -13.76
N SER A 412 -33.84 -11.97 -12.49
CA SER A 412 -32.53 -11.99 -11.84
C SER A 412 -32.54 -12.43 -10.37
N LEU A 413 -31.34 -12.82 -9.93
CA LEU A 413 -30.97 -13.14 -8.56
C LEU A 413 -29.87 -12.17 -8.13
N ASN A 414 -29.86 -11.74 -6.88
CA ASN A 414 -28.77 -10.99 -6.26
C ASN A 414 -28.18 -11.79 -5.09
N PHE A 415 -26.89 -12.08 -5.15
CA PHE A 415 -26.16 -12.72 -4.06
C PHE A 415 -25.39 -11.65 -3.26
N TYR A 416 -25.68 -11.56 -1.97
CA TYR A 416 -25.05 -10.62 -1.05
C TYR A 416 -24.07 -11.37 -0.13
N ILE A 417 -22.78 -11.25 -0.43
CA ILE A 417 -21.69 -11.97 0.21
C ILE A 417 -21.15 -11.08 1.35
N LYS A 418 -21.40 -11.47 2.60
CA LYS A 418 -21.07 -10.66 3.78
C LYS A 418 -19.62 -10.87 4.22
N GLY A 419 -18.90 -9.77 4.47
CA GLY A 419 -17.54 -9.74 5.03
C GLY A 419 -16.38 -10.03 4.06
N ILE A 420 -16.66 -10.33 2.79
CA ILE A 420 -15.64 -10.59 1.75
C ILE A 420 -14.72 -9.38 1.47
N LEU A 421 -15.18 -8.16 1.76
CA LEU A 421 -14.40 -6.93 1.68
C LEU A 421 -14.11 -6.33 3.07
N LYS A 422 -14.09 -7.17 4.13
CA LYS A 422 -13.91 -6.78 5.54
C LYS A 422 -14.83 -5.63 5.97
N ASP A 423 -14.32 -4.41 6.08
CA ASP A 423 -15.06 -3.18 6.45
C ASP A 423 -15.30 -2.25 5.24
N GLY A 424 -14.75 -2.58 4.07
CA GLY A 424 -14.87 -1.83 2.82
C GLY A 424 -13.59 -1.80 1.99
N VAL A 425 -13.65 -1.09 0.85
CA VAL A 425 -12.58 -0.99 -0.15
C VAL A 425 -11.20 -0.69 0.46
N SER A 426 -11.13 0.27 1.39
CA SER A 426 -9.87 0.71 2.02
C SER A 426 -9.33 -0.20 3.13
N SER A 427 -10.02 -1.29 3.46
CA SER A 427 -9.69 -2.19 4.60
C SER A 427 -9.28 -3.61 4.19
N ASN A 428 -9.58 -4.00 2.95
CA ASN A 428 -9.45 -5.37 2.48
C ASN A 428 -8.23 -5.58 1.58
N ASN A 429 -7.81 -6.84 1.46
CA ASN A 429 -6.58 -7.22 0.79
C ASN A 429 -6.85 -7.93 -0.55
N ARG A 430 -8.09 -7.86 -1.08
CA ARG A 430 -8.42 -8.49 -2.37
C ARG A 430 -7.85 -7.63 -3.50
N ILE A 431 -7.38 -8.29 -4.55
CA ILE A 431 -6.85 -7.60 -5.74
C ILE A 431 -7.96 -6.76 -6.40
N ASP A 432 -9.19 -7.30 -6.43
CA ASP A 432 -10.40 -6.53 -6.72
C ASP A 432 -11.08 -6.08 -5.42
N GLY A 433 -10.56 -5.00 -4.84
CA GLY A 433 -11.07 -4.42 -3.58
C GLY A 433 -12.49 -3.83 -3.66
N GLN A 434 -13.10 -3.79 -4.85
CA GLN A 434 -14.48 -3.34 -5.11
C GLN A 434 -15.42 -4.49 -5.51
N ALA A 435 -14.97 -5.74 -5.52
CA ALA A 435 -15.73 -6.92 -5.97
C ALA A 435 -16.42 -6.77 -7.36
N LYS A 436 -15.97 -5.85 -8.21
CA LYS A 436 -16.52 -5.60 -9.56
C LYS A 436 -16.32 -6.77 -10.51
N SER A 437 -15.24 -7.55 -10.33
CA SER A 437 -14.82 -8.62 -11.23
C SER A 437 -15.48 -9.97 -10.93
N PHE A 438 -16.02 -10.15 -9.72
CA PHE A 438 -16.59 -11.43 -9.26
C PHE A 438 -17.67 -12.00 -10.19
N GLY A 439 -18.51 -11.16 -10.79
CA GLY A 439 -19.48 -11.58 -11.81
C GLY A 439 -18.81 -12.15 -13.07
N GLU A 440 -17.78 -11.47 -13.58
CA GLU A 440 -17.02 -11.93 -14.76
C GLU A 440 -16.26 -13.24 -14.48
N TYR A 441 -15.80 -13.44 -13.24
CA TYR A 441 -15.24 -14.69 -12.75
C TYR A 441 -16.28 -15.83 -12.71
N LEU A 442 -17.49 -15.59 -12.17
CA LEU A 442 -18.60 -16.55 -12.25
C LEU A 442 -18.96 -16.87 -13.72
N ARG A 443 -18.86 -15.89 -14.63
CA ARG A 443 -19.07 -16.08 -16.07
C ARG A 443 -18.05 -16.98 -16.76
N MET A 444 -16.91 -17.31 -16.14
CA MET A 444 -15.94 -18.29 -16.69
C MET A 444 -16.28 -19.75 -16.39
N LYS A 445 -17.22 -20.02 -15.48
CA LYS A 445 -17.41 -21.37 -14.95
C LYS A 445 -18.05 -22.31 -15.98
N HIS A 446 -17.48 -23.51 -16.12
CA HIS A 446 -18.03 -24.54 -17.00
C HIS A 446 -19.27 -25.18 -16.34
N ILE A 447 -20.37 -25.29 -17.08
CA ILE A 447 -21.66 -25.79 -16.60
C ILE A 447 -22.31 -26.75 -17.60
N GLU A 448 -22.99 -27.77 -17.09
CA GLU A 448 -23.92 -28.58 -17.89
C GLU A 448 -25.28 -27.88 -17.98
N VAL A 449 -25.85 -27.82 -19.19
CA VAL A 449 -27.17 -27.22 -19.46
C VAL A 449 -27.96 -28.06 -20.47
N PRO A 450 -29.30 -28.01 -20.49
CA PRO A 450 -30.10 -28.55 -21.59
C PRO A 450 -29.68 -27.90 -22.93
N GLU A 451 -29.53 -28.69 -23.98
CA GLU A 451 -29.12 -28.21 -25.31
C GLU A 451 -30.04 -27.11 -25.87
N GLN A 452 -31.34 -27.16 -25.50
CA GLN A 452 -32.36 -26.17 -25.85
C GLN A 452 -32.10 -24.75 -25.31
N LEU A 453 -31.14 -24.57 -24.40
CA LEU A 453 -30.71 -23.24 -23.93
C LEU A 453 -29.60 -22.63 -24.80
N LEU A 454 -29.00 -23.37 -25.73
CA LEU A 454 -27.88 -22.89 -26.57
C LEU A 454 -28.30 -22.35 -27.95
N THR A 455 -29.57 -22.53 -28.34
CA THR A 455 -30.13 -22.15 -29.66
C THR A 455 -30.77 -20.77 -29.67
#